data_AF-A0A8H3CEC3-F1
#
_entry.id   AF-A0A8H3CEC3-F1
#
_cell.length_a   1.000
_cell.length_b   1.000
_cell.length_c   1.000
_cell.angle_alpha   90.00
_cell.angle_beta   90.00
_cell.angle_gamma   90.00
#
_symmetry.space_group_name_H-M   'P 1'
#
loop_
_entity.id
_entity.type
_entity.pdbx_description
1 polymer ?
#
loop_
_entity_poly.entity_id
_entity_poly.type
_entity_poly.pdbx_seq_one_letter_code
_entity_poly.pdbx_strand_id
1 'polypeptide(L)'
;MSQPKPSGKGLNILSIDGGGARGLSTLIIIEELMKRIQHHEKLESTPSPYQYFDLIAGTGTGAVQACMLGRLRMPVHSAIKSYAKLTKEVFSERKWFSRSGTLTFKTSKLKDSLMEIIQEVTGNPEEPIMESQSIGTQCRTLVFAMSRYNMRAGIPTAFRSYPASVNQGPICAIWEALCATMAHPDLFKSFDIGSPSLKQSWYTQNDMYPL
;
A
#
# COMPACT_ATOMS: atom_id res chain seq x y z
N MET A 1 32.21 19.25 31.05
CA MET A 1 32.06 17.89 30.52
C MET A 1 30.97 17.92 29.46
N SER A 2 31.33 17.87 28.17
CA SER A 2 30.36 17.83 27.08
C SER A 2 29.77 16.42 26.98
N GLN A 3 28.45 16.32 27.11
CA GLN A 3 27.70 15.09 26.86
C GLN A 3 28.02 14.57 25.44
N PRO A 4 28.25 13.26 25.26
CA PRO A 4 28.44 12.68 23.93
C PRO A 4 27.13 12.83 23.13
N LYS A 5 27.22 13.37 21.90
CA LYS A 5 26.10 13.38 20.95
C LYS A 5 25.66 11.93 20.69
N PRO A 6 24.37 11.58 20.78
CA PRO A 6 23.92 10.24 20.45
C PRO A 6 24.24 9.95 18.97
N SER A 7 25.11 8.97 18.74
CA SER A 7 25.53 8.47 17.43
C SER A 7 24.53 7.45 16.88
N GLY A 8 23.24 7.80 16.83
CA GLY A 8 22.18 6.93 16.32
C GLY A 8 21.51 7.55 15.11
N LYS A 9 21.65 6.95 13.93
CA LYS A 9 20.80 7.26 12.78
C LYS A 9 19.33 7.06 13.22
N GLY A 10 18.52 8.10 13.11
CA GLY A 10 17.08 8.02 13.41
C GLY A 10 16.35 7.12 12.42
N LEU A 11 15.12 6.71 12.76
CA LEU A 11 14.26 5.96 11.85
C LEU A 11 13.64 6.90 10.82
N ASN A 12 13.79 6.55 9.55
CA ASN A 12 13.17 7.26 8.43
C ASN A 12 11.89 6.52 8.01
N ILE A 13 10.74 7.16 8.21
CA ILE A 13 9.43 6.57 7.90
C ILE A 13 8.73 7.41 6.83
N LEU A 14 8.27 6.76 5.77
CA LEU A 14 7.38 7.35 4.77
C LEU A 14 5.96 6.83 5.00
N SER A 15 5.01 7.73 5.26
CA SER A 15 3.58 7.38 5.38
C SER A 15 2.80 7.96 4.21
N ILE A 16 1.99 7.13 3.56
CA ILE A 16 1.27 7.47 2.34
C ILE A 16 -0.24 7.31 2.56
N ASP A 17 -0.95 8.42 2.52
CA ASP A 17 -2.40 8.46 2.70
C ASP A 17 -3.16 8.03 1.43
N GLY A 18 -4.38 7.54 1.63
CA GLY A 18 -5.30 7.24 0.54
C GLY A 18 -5.89 8.51 -0.09
N GLY A 19 -5.89 8.58 -1.42
CA GLY A 19 -6.37 9.75 -2.18
C GLY A 19 -7.19 9.43 -3.43
N GLY A 20 -7.38 8.15 -3.77
CA GLY A 20 -8.02 7.75 -5.02
C GLY A 20 -7.17 8.12 -6.23
N ALA A 21 -7.80 8.52 -7.34
CA ALA A 21 -7.09 8.99 -8.54
C ALA A 21 -6.15 10.18 -8.26
N ARG A 22 -6.45 11.02 -7.26
CA ARG A 22 -5.58 12.15 -6.85
C ARG A 22 -4.26 11.67 -6.25
N GLY A 23 -4.14 10.39 -5.87
CA GLY A 23 -2.91 9.81 -5.34
C GLY A 23 -1.70 9.91 -6.29
N LEU A 24 -1.89 10.17 -7.59
CA LEU A 24 -0.77 10.46 -8.49
C LEU A 24 0.09 11.64 -7.99
N SER A 25 -0.50 12.66 -7.34
CA SER A 25 0.26 13.79 -6.81
C SER A 25 1.28 13.33 -5.76
N THR A 26 0.95 12.34 -4.93
CA THR A 26 1.86 11.80 -3.91
C THR A 26 3.11 11.19 -4.54
N LEU A 27 2.95 10.42 -5.64
CA LEU A 27 4.10 9.85 -6.34
C LEU A 27 4.96 10.92 -7.02
N ILE A 28 4.36 12.00 -7.53
CA ILE A 28 5.10 13.15 -8.08
C ILE A 28 5.89 13.88 -6.98
N ILE A 29 5.29 14.07 -5.80
CA ILE A 29 5.99 14.66 -4.64
C ILE A 29 7.15 13.77 -4.20
N ILE A 30 6.96 12.45 -4.16
CA ILE A 30 8.02 11.50 -3.84
C ILE A 30 9.12 11.53 -4.92
N GLU A 31 8.77 11.63 -6.21
CA GLU A 31 9.76 11.74 -7.28
C GLU A 31 10.62 13.00 -7.13
N GLU A 32 10.00 14.15 -6.85
CA GLU A 32 10.69 15.41 -6.57
C GLU A 32 11.59 15.29 -5.33
N LEU A 33 11.12 14.65 -4.26
CA LEU A 33 11.93 14.38 -3.07
C LEU A 33 13.18 13.56 -3.40
N MET A 34 13.02 12.45 -4.12
CA MET A 34 14.16 11.59 -4.47
C MET A 34 15.14 12.30 -5.42
N LYS A 35 14.65 13.15 -6.33
CA LYS A 35 15.51 14.00 -7.19
C LYS A 35 16.28 15.04 -6.38
N ARG A 36 15.68 15.64 -5.34
CA ARG A 36 16.39 16.54 -4.42
C ARG A 36 17.48 15.81 -3.64
N ILE A 37 17.20 14.58 -3.18
CA ILE A 37 18.21 13.72 -2.54
C ILE A 37 19.36 13.44 -3.52
N GLN A 38 19.04 13.05 -4.76
CA GLN A 38 20.04 12.84 -5.81
C GLN A 38 20.95 14.07 -5.98
N HIS A 39 20.37 15.26 -6.10
CA HIS A 39 21.13 16.49 -6.27
C HIS A 39 21.98 16.83 -5.03
N HIS A 40 21.39 16.74 -3.84
CA HIS A 40 22.05 17.07 -2.59
C HIS A 40 23.23 16.13 -2.27
N GLU A 41 23.07 14.84 -2.54
CA GLU A 41 24.09 13.80 -2.30
C GLU A 41 24.99 13.54 -3.52
N LYS A 42 24.77 14.27 -4.63
CA LYS A 42 25.54 14.16 -5.89
C LYS A 42 25.59 12.73 -6.45
N LEU A 43 24.43 12.08 -6.48
CA LEU A 43 24.29 10.71 -6.98
C LEU A 43 24.13 10.70 -8.51
N GLU A 44 24.76 9.72 -9.16
CA GLU A 44 24.69 9.51 -10.61
C GLU A 44 23.25 9.23 -11.11
N SER A 45 22.41 8.65 -10.27
CA SER A 45 21.02 8.33 -10.59
C SER A 45 20.08 8.60 -9.42
N THR A 46 18.80 8.82 -9.72
CA THR A 46 17.79 9.03 -8.68
C THR A 46 17.65 7.76 -7.83
N PRO A 47 17.91 7.83 -6.52
CA PRO A 47 17.78 6.65 -5.67
C PRO A 47 16.31 6.24 -5.50
N SER A 48 16.12 4.97 -5.15
CA SER A 48 14.79 4.43 -4.85
C SER A 48 14.40 4.69 -3.39
N PRO A 49 13.10 4.93 -3.09
CA PRO A 49 12.66 5.20 -1.72
C PRO A 49 13.06 4.13 -0.70
N TYR A 50 13.03 2.85 -1.07
CA TYR A 50 13.40 1.74 -0.18
C TYR A 50 14.87 1.78 0.29
N GLN A 51 15.73 2.61 -0.31
CA GLN A 51 17.12 2.78 0.12
C GLN A 51 17.27 3.84 1.22
N TYR A 52 16.27 4.72 1.40
CA TYR A 52 16.31 5.85 2.32
C TYR A 52 15.36 5.71 3.51
N PHE A 53 14.24 5.00 3.32
CA PHE A 53 13.23 4.76 4.34
C PHE A 53 13.39 3.36 4.94
N ASP A 54 13.39 3.30 6.27
CA ASP A 54 13.38 2.04 7.02
C ASP A 54 11.99 1.40 7.03
N LEU A 55 10.94 2.23 6.87
CA LEU A 55 9.55 1.82 6.78
C LEU A 55 8.78 2.67 5.78
N ILE A 56 8.06 2.03 4.87
CA ILE A 56 7.06 2.67 4.01
C ILE A 56 5.69 2.11 4.39
N ALA A 57 4.79 3.00 4.79
CA ALA A 57 3.46 2.64 5.24
C ALA A 57 2.36 3.30 4.41
N GLY A 58 1.18 2.67 4.34
CA GLY A 58 0.05 3.30 3.65
C GLY A 58 -1.32 2.68 3.91
N THR A 59 -2.35 3.44 3.53
CA THR A 59 -3.77 3.09 3.64
C THR A 59 -4.50 3.36 2.33
N GLY A 60 -5.57 2.62 2.02
CA GLY A 60 -6.33 2.85 0.78
C GLY A 60 -5.46 2.76 -0.46
N THR A 61 -5.56 3.75 -1.37
CA THR A 61 -4.65 3.81 -2.52
C THR A 61 -3.19 4.08 -2.15
N GLY A 62 -2.94 4.68 -0.98
CA GLY A 62 -1.59 4.88 -0.45
C GLY A 62 -0.92 3.55 -0.07
N ALA A 63 -1.70 2.51 0.28
CA ALA A 63 -1.17 1.16 0.48
C ALA A 63 -0.60 0.57 -0.82
N VAL A 64 -1.26 0.81 -1.97
CA VAL A 64 -0.76 0.37 -3.28
C VAL A 64 0.59 1.03 -3.57
N GLN A 65 0.69 2.35 -3.35
CA GLN A 65 1.93 3.10 -3.55
C GLN A 65 3.03 2.66 -2.58
N ALA A 66 2.69 2.42 -1.31
CA ALA A 66 3.62 1.90 -0.31
C ALA A 66 4.18 0.53 -0.72
N CYS A 67 3.32 -0.38 -1.21
CA CYS A 67 3.76 -1.67 -1.74
C CYS A 67 4.60 -1.53 -3.01
N MET A 68 4.25 -0.66 -3.95
CA MET A 68 5.04 -0.41 -5.16
C MET A 68 6.47 0.06 -4.80
N LEU A 69 6.60 1.04 -3.91
CA LEU A 69 7.89 1.66 -3.58
C LEU A 69 8.72 0.85 -2.58
N GLY A 70 8.06 0.19 -1.61
CA GLY A 70 8.71 -0.56 -0.55
C GLY A 70 8.84 -2.06 -0.87
N ARG A 71 7.70 -2.75 -0.97
CA ARG A 71 7.68 -4.22 -1.08
C ARG A 71 8.10 -4.73 -2.47
N LEU A 72 7.68 -4.04 -3.53
CA LEU A 72 8.01 -4.34 -4.92
C LEU A 72 9.27 -3.58 -5.39
N ARG A 73 9.76 -2.62 -4.59
CA ARG A 73 10.99 -1.84 -4.84
C ARG A 73 11.04 -1.22 -6.24
N MET A 74 9.88 -0.80 -6.74
CA MET A 74 9.78 -0.17 -8.05
C MET A 74 10.47 1.19 -8.02
N PRO A 75 11.23 1.55 -9.08
CA PRO A 75 11.64 2.92 -9.30
C PRO A 75 10.41 3.85 -9.32
N VAL A 76 10.54 5.07 -8.79
CA VAL A 76 9.40 5.99 -8.64
C VAL A 76 8.70 6.26 -9.99
N HIS A 77 9.47 6.44 -11.07
CA HIS A 77 8.91 6.63 -12.41
C HIS A 77 8.03 5.43 -12.83
N SER A 78 8.44 4.20 -12.52
CA SER A 78 7.70 3.00 -12.89
C SER A 78 6.43 2.89 -12.06
N ALA A 79 6.51 3.20 -10.76
CA ALA A 79 5.35 3.28 -9.89
C ALA A 79 4.32 4.32 -10.40
N ILE A 80 4.76 5.49 -10.90
CA ILE A 80 3.88 6.50 -11.51
C ILE A 80 3.14 5.91 -12.72
N LYS A 81 3.85 5.24 -13.64
CA LYS A 81 3.25 4.64 -14.84
C LYS A 81 2.24 3.55 -14.48
N SER A 82 2.62 2.62 -13.61
CA SER A 82 1.74 1.53 -13.18
C SER A 82 0.53 2.03 -12.40
N TYR A 83 0.69 3.04 -11.54
CA TYR A 83 -0.43 3.64 -10.81
C TYR A 83 -1.36 4.45 -11.75
N ALA A 84 -0.82 5.15 -12.75
CA ALA A 84 -1.64 5.80 -13.78
C ALA A 84 -2.48 4.79 -14.59
N LYS A 85 -1.90 3.63 -14.96
CA LYS A 85 -2.61 2.53 -15.61
C LYS A 85 -3.71 1.96 -14.70
N LEU A 86 -3.36 1.60 -13.47
CA LEU A 86 -4.30 1.07 -12.48
C LEU A 86 -5.46 2.04 -12.22
N THR A 87 -5.17 3.32 -12.02
CA THR A 87 -6.23 4.33 -11.80
C THR A 87 -7.13 4.49 -13.01
N LYS A 88 -6.58 4.44 -14.23
CA LYS A 88 -7.40 4.43 -15.44
C LYS A 88 -8.28 3.19 -15.49
N GLU A 89 -7.75 1.99 -15.30
CA GLU A 89 -8.53 0.75 -15.43
C GLU A 89 -9.60 0.58 -14.35
N VAL A 90 -9.28 0.99 -13.11
CA VAL A 90 -10.17 0.83 -11.96
C VAL A 90 -11.17 1.97 -11.84
N PHE A 91 -10.77 3.22 -12.11
CA PHE A 91 -11.61 4.41 -11.87
C PHE A 91 -12.25 5.03 -13.12
N SER A 92 -11.94 4.57 -14.35
CA SER A 92 -12.54 5.15 -15.57
C SER A 92 -13.95 4.62 -15.89
N GLU A 93 -14.29 3.38 -15.54
CA GLU A 93 -15.63 2.85 -15.74
C GLU A 93 -16.55 3.23 -14.57
N ARG A 94 -17.07 4.46 -14.61
CA ARG A 94 -18.18 4.90 -13.76
C ARG A 94 -19.44 4.11 -14.15
N LYS A 95 -19.90 3.18 -13.32
CA LYS A 95 -21.30 2.70 -13.43
C LYS A 95 -22.20 3.45 -12.45
N TRP A 96 -23.30 3.93 -13.03
CA TRP A 96 -24.41 4.64 -12.43
C TRP A 96 -25.20 3.68 -11.52
N PHE A 97 -25.40 4.09 -10.26
CA PHE A 97 -26.45 3.69 -9.31
C PHE A 97 -26.50 2.23 -8.84
N SER A 98 -25.91 1.97 -7.67
CA SER A 98 -26.44 0.99 -6.71
C SER A 98 -27.86 1.39 -6.29
N ARG A 99 -28.72 0.43 -5.87
CA ARG A 99 -30.04 0.67 -5.25
C ARG A 99 -30.00 1.62 -4.04
N SER A 100 -28.82 1.95 -3.52
CA SER A 100 -28.57 2.90 -2.41
C SER A 100 -27.93 4.24 -2.82
N GLY A 101 -27.63 4.47 -4.11
CA GLY A 101 -26.97 5.71 -4.58
C GLY A 101 -25.44 5.73 -4.48
N THR A 102 -24.80 4.63 -4.10
CA THR A 102 -23.35 4.56 -3.84
C THR A 102 -22.53 4.02 -5.04
N LEU A 103 -21.29 4.51 -5.22
CA LEU A 103 -20.44 4.30 -6.41
C LEU A 103 -19.60 3.01 -6.32
N THR A 104 -20.08 1.87 -6.80
CA THR A 104 -19.31 0.60 -6.71
C THR A 104 -18.40 0.36 -7.91
N PHE A 105 -17.11 0.15 -7.67
CA PHE A 105 -16.11 -0.34 -8.63
C PHE A 105 -16.03 -1.88 -8.63
N LYS A 106 -15.59 -2.45 -9.77
CA LYS A 106 -15.41 -3.90 -9.90
C LYS A 106 -14.15 -4.35 -9.16
N THR A 107 -14.33 -5.08 -8.07
CA THR A 107 -13.24 -5.75 -7.34
C THR A 107 -12.40 -6.67 -8.24
N SER A 108 -13.00 -7.29 -9.26
CA SER A 108 -12.26 -8.12 -10.23
C SER A 108 -11.23 -7.32 -11.01
N LYS A 109 -11.58 -6.13 -11.49
CA LYS A 109 -10.63 -5.27 -12.22
C LYS A 109 -9.47 -4.81 -11.35
N LEU A 110 -9.77 -4.41 -10.11
CA LEU A 110 -8.73 -4.06 -9.17
C LEU A 110 -7.77 -5.24 -8.93
N LYS A 111 -8.33 -6.44 -8.68
CA LYS A 111 -7.54 -7.66 -8.54
C LYS A 111 -6.66 -7.91 -9.76
N ASP A 112 -7.25 -7.91 -10.96
CA ASP A 112 -6.54 -8.24 -12.21
C ASP A 112 -5.39 -7.25 -12.47
N SER A 113 -5.64 -5.94 -12.34
CA SER A 113 -4.62 -4.90 -12.50
C SER A 113 -3.50 -5.01 -11.46
N LEU A 114 -3.83 -5.35 -10.20
CA LEU A 114 -2.83 -5.56 -9.15
C LEU A 114 -1.96 -6.79 -9.43
N MET A 115 -2.58 -7.91 -9.81
CA MET A 115 -1.87 -9.15 -10.16
C MET A 115 -0.95 -8.95 -11.36
N GLU A 116 -1.37 -8.17 -12.37
CA GLU A 116 -0.53 -7.82 -13.52
C GLU A 116 0.73 -7.05 -13.09
N ILE A 117 0.58 -6.01 -12.26
CA ILE A 117 1.74 -5.24 -11.73
C ILE A 117 2.68 -6.14 -10.94
N ILE A 118 2.14 -7.03 -10.10
CA ILE A 118 2.96 -7.94 -9.29
C ILE A 118 3.67 -8.96 -10.18
N GLN A 119 2.98 -9.52 -11.18
CA GLN A 119 3.56 -10.43 -12.17
C GLN A 119 4.72 -9.77 -12.94
N GLU A 120 4.53 -8.53 -13.41
CA GLU A 120 5.56 -7.78 -14.15
C GLU A 120 6.84 -7.58 -13.31
N VAL A 121 6.70 -7.35 -12.00
CA VAL A 121 7.83 -7.05 -11.12
C VAL A 121 8.49 -8.31 -10.57
N THR A 122 7.71 -9.34 -10.22
CA THR A 122 8.18 -10.49 -9.41
C THR A 122 8.22 -11.79 -10.19
N GLY A 123 7.52 -11.88 -11.33
CA GLY A 123 7.29 -13.14 -12.03
C GLY A 123 6.24 -14.04 -11.38
N ASN A 124 5.67 -13.65 -10.23
CA ASN A 124 4.73 -14.45 -9.45
C ASN A 124 3.52 -13.59 -9.01
N PRO A 125 2.31 -13.77 -9.57
CA PRO A 125 1.18 -12.91 -9.24
C PRO A 125 0.65 -13.18 -7.82
N GLU A 126 0.98 -14.33 -7.23
CA GLU A 126 0.65 -14.74 -5.86
C GLU A 126 1.81 -14.46 -4.88
N GLU A 127 2.71 -13.52 -5.22
CA GLU A 127 3.84 -13.15 -4.36
C GLU A 127 3.34 -12.78 -2.95
N PRO A 128 3.86 -13.44 -1.89
CA PRO A 128 3.46 -13.15 -0.52
C PRO A 128 3.83 -11.74 -0.09
N ILE A 129 2.98 -11.07 0.70
CA ILE A 129 3.35 -9.76 1.25
C ILE A 129 4.57 -9.87 2.18
N MET A 130 4.63 -10.93 2.99
CA MET A 130 5.75 -11.23 3.89
C MET A 130 6.97 -11.70 3.09
N GLU A 131 8.13 -11.08 3.31
CA GLU A 131 9.38 -11.52 2.70
C GLU A 131 9.90 -12.79 3.42
N SER A 132 10.30 -13.81 2.68
CA SER A 132 10.99 -14.98 3.23
C SER A 132 12.42 -14.60 3.64
N GLN A 133 12.66 -14.55 4.95
CA GLN A 133 13.94 -14.32 5.64
C GLN A 133 14.99 -13.47 4.89
N SER A 134 14.95 -12.18 5.22
CA SER A 134 15.84 -11.10 4.79
C SER A 134 17.32 -11.33 5.11
N ILE A 135 18.14 -11.61 4.10
CA ILE A 135 19.55 -11.22 4.13
C ILE A 135 19.65 -9.86 3.44
N GLY A 136 19.55 -8.77 4.21
CA GLY A 136 19.96 -7.43 3.77
C GLY A 136 18.88 -6.42 3.36
N THR A 137 17.59 -6.65 3.65
CA THR A 137 16.53 -5.71 3.24
C THR A 137 16.30 -4.63 4.32
N GLN A 138 16.68 -3.37 4.05
CA GLN A 138 16.57 -2.25 5.01
C GLN A 138 15.15 -1.68 5.13
N CYS A 139 14.36 -1.69 4.05
CA CYS A 139 13.03 -1.09 4.04
C CYS A 139 11.92 -2.12 4.29
N ARG A 140 11.13 -1.88 5.32
CA ARG A 140 9.91 -2.64 5.64
C ARG A 140 8.70 -1.98 4.99
N THR A 141 7.67 -2.76 4.68
CA THR A 141 6.39 -2.27 4.21
C THR A 141 5.27 -2.66 5.17
N LEU A 142 4.38 -1.72 5.46
CA LEU A 142 3.27 -1.89 6.39
C LEU A 142 2.00 -1.23 5.82
N VAL A 143 0.97 -2.01 5.54
CA VAL A 143 -0.30 -1.46 5.04
C VAL A 143 -1.46 -1.85 5.94
N PHE A 144 -2.49 -1.00 5.99
CA PHE A 144 -3.60 -1.17 6.91
C PHE A 144 -4.95 -1.29 6.19
N ALA A 145 -5.81 -2.14 6.73
CA ALA A 145 -7.23 -2.22 6.38
C ALA A 145 -8.09 -2.34 7.65
N MET A 146 -9.32 -1.86 7.64
CA MET A 146 -10.27 -2.10 8.73
C MET A 146 -11.01 -3.41 8.49
N SER A 147 -11.02 -4.34 9.44
CA SER A 147 -11.86 -5.55 9.31
C SER A 147 -13.31 -5.18 9.61
N ARG A 148 -14.27 -5.77 8.87
CA ARG A 148 -15.71 -5.72 9.20
C ARG A 148 -15.98 -6.21 10.63
N TYR A 149 -15.21 -7.19 11.11
CA TYR A 149 -15.35 -7.73 12.46
C TYR A 149 -14.78 -6.79 13.54
N ASN A 150 -13.79 -5.97 13.19
CA ASN A 150 -13.12 -5.04 14.11
C ASN A 150 -13.57 -3.58 13.96
N MET A 151 -14.53 -3.30 13.07
CA MET A 151 -15.06 -1.94 12.86
C MET A 151 -15.59 -1.30 14.15
N ARG A 152 -16.30 -2.07 14.99
CA ARG A 152 -16.84 -1.57 16.26
C ARG A 152 -15.76 -1.28 17.30
N ALA A 153 -14.63 -1.99 17.23
CA ALA A 153 -13.51 -1.81 18.14
C ALA A 153 -12.51 -0.74 17.67
N GLY A 154 -12.62 -0.27 16.42
CA GLY A 154 -11.71 0.73 15.86
C GLY A 154 -10.28 0.23 15.65
N ILE A 155 -10.07 -1.10 15.62
CA ILE A 155 -8.72 -1.69 15.52
C ILE A 155 -8.42 -2.03 14.05
N PRO A 156 -7.44 -1.34 13.41
CA PRO A 156 -7.02 -1.68 12.06
C PRO A 156 -6.19 -2.96 12.06
N THR A 157 -6.31 -3.75 10.99
CA THR A 157 -5.41 -4.86 10.73
C THR A 157 -4.25 -4.39 9.88
N ALA A 158 -3.06 -4.78 10.32
CA ALA A 158 -1.82 -4.52 9.64
C ALA A 158 -1.39 -5.74 8.82
N PHE A 159 -1.02 -5.49 7.57
CA PHE A 159 -0.34 -6.43 6.68
C PHE A 159 1.11 -5.99 6.55
N ARG A 160 2.05 -6.92 6.77
CA ARG A 160 3.47 -6.60 6.95
C ARG A 160 4.34 -7.38 5.99
N SER A 161 5.39 -6.74 5.50
CA SER A 161 6.46 -7.44 4.77
C SER A 161 7.49 -8.14 5.67
N TYR A 162 7.31 -8.06 6.98
CA TYR A 162 8.25 -8.54 7.98
C TYR A 162 7.54 -9.32 9.09
N PRO A 163 8.23 -10.25 9.78
CA PRO A 163 7.68 -10.94 10.92
C PRO A 163 7.47 -9.97 12.10
N ALA A 164 6.35 -10.11 12.80
CA ALA A 164 6.03 -9.43 14.04
C ALA A 164 5.83 -10.47 15.14
N SER A 165 6.46 -10.26 16.30
CA SER A 165 6.36 -11.18 17.44
C SER A 165 4.93 -11.27 18.01
N VAL A 166 4.12 -10.23 17.80
CA VAL A 166 2.72 -10.14 18.21
C VAL A 166 1.92 -9.50 17.08
N ASN A 167 0.67 -9.94 16.88
CA ASN A 167 -0.24 -9.41 15.85
C ASN A 167 0.34 -9.50 14.43
N GLN A 168 0.85 -10.68 14.03
CA GLN A 168 1.46 -10.94 12.71
C GLN A 168 0.63 -10.43 11.52
N GLY A 169 -0.70 -10.41 11.67
CA GLY A 169 -1.62 -10.11 10.58
C GLY A 169 -1.86 -11.34 9.69
N PRO A 170 -2.75 -11.23 8.70
CA PRO A 170 -3.07 -12.34 7.81
C PRO A 170 -1.87 -12.75 6.94
N ILE A 171 -1.75 -14.06 6.68
CA ILE A 171 -0.82 -14.60 5.67
C ILE A 171 -1.57 -14.56 4.34
N CYS A 172 -1.11 -13.72 3.41
CA CYS A 172 -1.77 -13.51 2.13
C CYS A 172 -0.79 -13.00 1.06
N ALA A 173 -1.22 -13.06 -0.20
CA ALA A 173 -0.53 -12.44 -1.32
C ALA A 173 -0.60 -10.90 -1.24
N ILE A 174 0.30 -10.21 -1.95
CA ILE A 174 0.32 -8.75 -2.03
C ILE A 174 -1.03 -8.22 -2.55
N TRP A 175 -1.59 -8.83 -3.59
CA TRP A 175 -2.85 -8.38 -4.19
C TRP A 175 -4.04 -8.51 -3.22
N GLU A 176 -4.06 -9.56 -2.38
CA GLU A 176 -5.11 -9.76 -1.37
C GLU A 176 -5.08 -8.65 -0.30
N ALA A 177 -3.87 -8.35 0.22
CA ALA A 177 -3.68 -7.27 1.18
C ALA A 177 -4.12 -5.92 0.59
N LEU A 178 -3.73 -5.64 -0.65
CA LEU A 178 -4.06 -4.38 -1.33
C LEU A 178 -5.57 -4.28 -1.63
N CYS A 179 -6.21 -5.35 -2.09
CA CYS A 179 -7.67 -5.40 -2.24
C CYS A 179 -8.39 -5.11 -0.92
N ALA A 180 -7.92 -5.69 0.20
CA ALA A 180 -8.48 -5.42 1.52
C ALA A 180 -8.31 -3.95 1.94
N THR A 181 -7.15 -3.35 1.69
CA THR A 181 -6.90 -1.93 2.01
C THR A 181 -7.75 -0.97 1.19
N MET A 182 -8.18 -1.37 -0.02
CA MET A 182 -8.97 -0.54 -0.93
C MET A 182 -10.47 -0.80 -0.86
N ALA A 183 -10.93 -1.76 -0.04
CA ALA A 183 -12.32 -2.20 0.05
C ALA A 183 -13.26 -1.18 0.74
N HIS A 184 -13.17 0.11 0.42
CA HIS A 184 -14.04 1.17 0.96
C HIS A 184 -15.53 0.81 0.75
N PRO A 185 -16.40 0.86 1.78
CA PRO A 185 -17.79 0.39 1.69
C PRO A 185 -18.57 1.05 0.56
N ASP A 186 -18.29 2.33 0.34
CA ASP A 186 -18.93 3.12 -0.70
C ASP A 186 -18.34 2.94 -2.10
N LEU A 187 -17.12 2.39 -2.21
CA LEU A 187 -16.40 2.28 -3.48
C LEU A 187 -16.22 0.84 -3.95
N PHE A 188 -16.24 -0.16 -3.08
CA PHE A 188 -16.00 -1.57 -3.42
C PHE A 188 -16.83 -2.51 -2.54
N LYS A 189 -17.23 -3.66 -3.09
CA LYS A 189 -17.76 -4.75 -2.26
C LYS A 189 -16.65 -5.27 -1.35
N SER A 190 -17.02 -5.69 -0.14
CA SER A 190 -16.10 -6.29 0.83
C SER A 190 -15.27 -7.42 0.21
N PHE A 191 -13.98 -7.43 0.50
CA PHE A 191 -13.06 -8.47 0.05
C PHE A 191 -12.83 -9.49 1.17
N ASP A 192 -12.88 -10.79 0.87
CA ASP A 192 -12.62 -11.85 1.86
C ASP A 192 -11.18 -12.37 1.71
N ILE A 193 -10.41 -12.38 2.79
CA ILE A 193 -9.09 -13.03 2.86
C ILE A 193 -9.23 -14.35 3.63
N GLY A 194 -8.68 -15.44 3.07
CA GLY A 194 -8.60 -16.76 3.73
C GLY A 194 -9.20 -17.93 2.93
N SER A 195 -8.84 -19.17 3.30
CA SER A 195 -9.46 -20.39 2.77
C SER A 195 -10.92 -20.54 3.23
N PRO A 196 -11.77 -21.37 2.58
CA PRO A 196 -13.24 -21.36 2.76
C PRO A 196 -13.74 -21.50 4.22
N SER A 197 -12.92 -22.03 5.12
CA SER A 197 -13.20 -22.22 6.54
C SER A 197 -12.84 -21.03 7.46
N LEU A 198 -12.19 -19.97 6.95
CA LEU A 198 -11.74 -18.80 7.72
C LEU A 198 -11.87 -17.48 6.91
N LYS A 199 -13.09 -17.08 6.54
CA LYS A 199 -13.33 -15.85 5.76
C LYS A 199 -13.31 -14.59 6.62
N GLN A 200 -12.45 -13.61 6.31
CA GLN A 200 -12.46 -12.28 6.92
C GLN A 200 -12.68 -11.14 5.91
N SER A 201 -13.69 -10.28 6.14
CA SER A 201 -14.11 -9.16 5.28
C SER A 201 -13.56 -7.78 5.74
N TRP A 202 -13.31 -6.81 4.84
CA TRP A 202 -12.58 -5.53 5.12
C TRP A 202 -13.24 -4.23 4.55
N TYR A 203 -12.94 -3.05 5.13
CA TYR A 203 -13.38 -1.65 4.81
C TYR A 203 -12.29 -0.56 5.11
N THR A 204 -12.50 0.72 4.78
CA THR A 204 -11.56 1.87 5.05
C THR A 204 -12.13 2.94 6.00
N GLN A 205 -11.27 3.74 6.64
CA GLN A 205 -11.55 4.59 7.83
C GLN A 205 -12.26 5.94 7.59
N ASN A 206 -12.47 6.42 6.37
CA ASN A 206 -12.89 7.82 6.14
C ASN A 206 -14.40 8.16 6.24
N ASP A 207 -15.26 7.22 6.63
CA ASP A 207 -16.71 7.46 6.67
C ASP A 207 -17.28 7.53 8.09
N MET A 208 -16.91 8.57 8.83
CA MET A 208 -17.64 8.91 10.05
C MET A 208 -18.00 10.40 9.99
N TYR A 209 -19.17 10.71 9.44
CA TYR A 209 -20.24 11.54 10.01
C TYR A 209 -21.22 11.89 8.88
N PRO A 210 -22.50 11.48 8.93
CA PRO A 210 -23.55 12.21 8.23
C PRO A 210 -23.76 13.56 8.93
N LEU A 211 -23.95 14.64 8.17
CA LEU A 211 -24.64 15.83 8.68
C LEU A 211 -26.09 15.46 9.02
#